data_AF-A0A814JCD9-F1
#
_entry.id   AF-A0A814JCD9-F1
#
_cell.length_a   1.000
_cell.length_b   1.000
_cell.length_c   1.000
_cell.angle_alpha   90.00
_cell.angle_beta   90.00
_cell.angle_gamma   90.00
#
_symmetry.space_group_name_H-M   'P 1'
#
loop_
_entity.id
_entity.type
_entity.pdbx_description
1 polymer ?
#
loop_
_entity_poly.entity_id
_entity_poly.type
_entity_poly.pdbx_seq_one_letter_code
_entity_poly.pdbx_strand_id
1 'polypeptide(L)'
;MVRIAEGEHPKDIKEKNYFNENKEYRVDKSGSPILFNCLMYKLCYYRFGELYTDSAQPSGFDRTRSVEIGHKNFDLEHVEEAYTSANWIVRIYRVKKLSNRFQAKDALEKSTSSLSEESFEKNHRKGVILNKPHVKRGTKKSIR
;
A
#
# COMPACT_ATOMS: atom_id res chain seq x y z
N MET A 1 4.47 22.36 -12.35
CA MET A 1 4.64 21.91 -10.95
C MET A 1 6.11 21.75 -10.60
N VAL A 2 6.81 20.76 -11.17
CA VAL A 2 8.22 20.46 -10.84
C VAL A 2 9.15 21.66 -10.99
N ARG A 3 9.13 22.36 -12.14
CA ARG A 3 9.98 23.55 -12.38
C ARG A 3 9.81 24.69 -11.38
N ILE A 4 8.57 24.92 -10.92
CA ILE A 4 8.28 25.96 -9.93
C ILE A 4 8.88 25.55 -8.58
N ALA A 5 8.69 24.29 -8.18
CA ALA A 5 9.21 23.78 -6.92
C ALA A 5 10.75 23.69 -6.89
N GLU A 6 11.38 23.34 -8.03
CA GLU A 6 12.85 23.37 -8.18
C GLU A 6 13.42 24.79 -8.10
N GLY A 7 12.69 25.79 -8.59
CA GLY A 7 13.11 27.20 -8.49
C GLY A 7 13.30 27.66 -7.05
N GLU A 8 12.37 27.30 -6.15
CA GLU A 8 12.41 27.65 -4.72
C GLU A 8 13.25 26.65 -3.89
N HIS A 9 13.19 25.36 -4.22
CA HIS A 9 13.85 24.27 -3.47
C HIS A 9 14.78 23.42 -4.36
N PRO A 10 15.88 23.98 -4.88
CA PRO A 10 16.75 23.32 -5.86
C PRO A 10 17.56 22.14 -5.28
N LYS A 11 17.66 22.05 -3.95
CA LYS A 11 18.35 20.94 -3.28
C LYS A 11 17.47 19.69 -3.20
N ASP A 12 16.15 19.88 -3.14
CA ASP A 12 15.19 18.82 -2.85
C ASP A 12 14.56 18.24 -4.12
N ILE A 13 14.22 19.11 -5.08
CA ILE A 13 13.52 18.73 -6.31
C ILE A 13 14.36 19.12 -7.52
N LYS A 14 14.54 18.18 -8.45
CA LYS A 14 15.26 18.38 -9.71
C LYS A 14 14.45 17.83 -10.87
N GLU A 15 14.17 18.62 -11.89
CA GLU A 15 13.38 18.19 -13.06
C GLU A 15 13.99 16.97 -13.74
N LYS A 16 15.33 16.94 -13.85
CA LYS A 16 16.08 15.84 -14.48
C LYS A 16 15.72 14.46 -13.91
N ASN A 17 15.40 14.39 -12.62
CA ASN A 17 15.12 13.13 -11.92
C ASN A 17 13.81 12.46 -12.38
N TYR A 18 12.90 13.20 -13.01
CA TYR A 18 11.60 12.67 -13.47
C TYR A 18 11.65 12.07 -14.87
N PHE A 19 12.76 12.24 -15.60
CA PHE A 19 12.96 11.62 -16.91
C PHE A 19 13.65 10.27 -16.79
N ASN A 20 13.46 9.41 -17.79
CA ASN A 20 14.24 8.18 -17.93
C ASN A 20 15.67 8.47 -18.42
N GLU A 21 16.49 7.44 -18.60
CA GLU A 21 17.88 7.55 -19.06
C GLU A 21 17.99 8.24 -20.44
N ASN A 22 17.00 8.05 -21.30
CA ASN A 22 16.88 8.69 -22.61
C ASN A 22 16.37 10.14 -22.55
N LYS A 23 16.18 10.70 -21.34
CA LYS A 23 15.61 12.03 -21.10
C LYS A 23 14.17 12.20 -21.60
N GLU A 24 13.43 11.11 -21.68
CA GLU A 24 12.02 11.10 -22.07
C GLU A 24 11.11 11.08 -20.85
N TYR A 25 9.95 11.73 -20.98
CA TYR A 25 8.90 11.70 -19.97
C TYR A 25 7.90 10.60 -20.29
N ARG A 26 8.09 9.43 -19.67
CA ARG A 26 7.29 8.22 -19.91
C ARG A 26 6.58 7.77 -18.63
N VAL A 27 5.36 7.24 -18.77
CA VAL A 27 4.57 6.66 -17.66
C VAL A 27 4.40 5.15 -17.77
N ASP A 28 4.95 4.56 -18.83
CA ASP A 28 5.04 3.12 -19.06
C ASP A 28 6.14 2.50 -18.19
N LYS A 29 6.51 1.23 -18.40
CA LYS A 29 7.56 0.56 -17.62
C LYS A 29 8.96 1.21 -17.72
N SER A 30 9.21 2.05 -18.73
CA SER A 30 10.49 2.72 -18.97
C SER A 30 10.62 4.09 -18.28
N GLY A 31 9.57 4.54 -17.58
CA GLY A 31 9.60 5.80 -16.84
C GLY A 31 10.53 5.77 -15.62
N SER A 32 10.82 6.96 -15.08
CA SER A 32 11.69 7.10 -13.90
C SER A 32 11.05 6.50 -12.64
N PRO A 33 11.82 5.77 -11.79
CA PRO A 33 11.35 5.33 -10.49
C PRO A 33 10.89 6.48 -9.57
N ILE A 34 11.46 7.68 -9.73
CA ILE A 34 11.07 8.88 -8.98
C ILE A 34 9.69 9.37 -9.43
N LEU A 35 9.38 9.27 -10.72
CA LEU A 35 8.05 9.58 -11.24
C LEU A 35 7.00 8.61 -10.70
N PHE A 36 7.25 7.30 -10.70
CA PHE A 36 6.30 6.32 -10.16
C PHE A 36 6.08 6.46 -8.65
N ASN A 37 7.10 6.91 -7.93
CA ASN A 37 7.00 7.14 -6.50
C ASN A 37 6.48 8.53 -6.10
N CYS A 38 6.30 9.44 -7.06
CA CYS A 38 5.77 10.76 -6.74
C CYS A 38 4.30 10.69 -6.30
N LEU A 39 3.92 11.60 -5.40
CA LEU A 39 2.57 11.64 -4.86
C LEU A 39 1.53 11.83 -5.98
N MET A 40 1.79 12.68 -6.96
CA MET A 40 0.87 12.94 -8.07
C MET A 40 0.57 11.67 -8.88
N TYR A 41 1.59 10.88 -9.22
CA TYR A 41 1.42 9.62 -9.96
C TYR A 41 0.55 8.65 -9.15
N LYS A 42 0.89 8.46 -7.87
CA LYS A 42 0.14 7.55 -6.99
C LYS A 42 -1.33 7.98 -6.83
N LEU A 43 -1.59 9.28 -6.66
CA LEU A 43 -2.95 9.79 -6.52
C LEU A 43 -3.75 9.68 -7.83
N CYS A 44 -3.15 9.93 -9.00
CA CYS A 44 -3.89 9.85 -10.26
C CYS A 44 -4.15 8.40 -10.69
N TYR A 45 -3.21 7.48 -10.43
CA TYR A 45 -3.28 6.09 -10.88
C TYR A 45 -3.67 5.06 -9.82
N TYR A 46 -4.09 5.49 -8.63
CA TYR A 46 -4.53 4.57 -7.58
C TYR A 46 -5.66 3.67 -8.09
N ARG A 47 -5.43 2.34 -8.06
CA ARG A 47 -6.31 1.29 -8.58
C ARG A 47 -6.64 1.39 -10.08
N PHE A 48 -5.97 2.25 -10.82
CA PHE A 48 -6.18 2.38 -12.27
C PHE A 48 -5.70 1.14 -13.04
N GLY A 49 -4.72 0.41 -12.51
CA GLY A 49 -4.20 -0.82 -13.12
C GLY A 49 -5.23 -1.96 -13.26
N GLU A 50 -6.32 -1.92 -12.49
CA GLU A 50 -7.43 -2.88 -12.53
C GLU A 50 -8.49 -2.51 -13.58
N LEU A 51 -8.49 -1.26 -14.06
CA LEU A 51 -9.53 -0.72 -14.93
C LEU A 51 -9.26 -1.04 -16.40
N TYR A 52 -10.29 -1.49 -17.11
CA TYR A 52 -10.28 -1.61 -18.56
C TYR A 52 -10.93 -0.35 -19.16
N THR A 53 -10.10 0.56 -19.67
CA THR A 53 -10.59 1.80 -20.30
C THR A 53 -11.10 1.57 -21.73
N ASP A 54 -10.60 0.53 -22.40
CA ASP A 54 -10.97 0.11 -23.74
C ASP A 54 -10.90 -1.43 -23.79
N SER A 55 -11.84 -2.06 -24.49
CA SER A 55 -11.90 -3.52 -24.64
C SER A 55 -10.74 -4.08 -25.47
N ALA A 56 -10.14 -3.27 -26.34
CA ALA A 56 -9.01 -3.69 -27.18
C ALA A 56 -7.64 -3.50 -26.50
N GLN A 57 -7.60 -2.78 -25.38
CA GLN A 57 -6.36 -2.39 -24.69
C GLN A 57 -6.17 -3.17 -23.38
N PRO A 58 -4.93 -3.32 -22.90
CA PRO A 58 -4.69 -3.93 -21.60
C PRO A 58 -5.29 -3.10 -20.45
N SER A 59 -5.42 -3.72 -19.28
CA SER A 59 -5.86 -3.00 -18.07
C SER A 59 -4.85 -1.90 -17.69
N GLY A 60 -5.34 -0.77 -17.17
CA GLY A 60 -4.49 0.37 -16.83
C GLY A 60 -3.92 1.10 -18.05
N PHE A 61 -4.63 1.09 -19.18
CA PHE A 61 -4.26 1.86 -20.36
C PHE A 61 -4.69 3.34 -20.22
N ASP A 62 -3.72 4.25 -20.22
CA ASP A 62 -3.96 5.70 -20.26
C ASP A 62 -4.23 6.15 -21.70
N ARG A 63 -5.49 6.47 -21.99
CA ARG A 63 -5.95 6.90 -23.32
C ARG A 63 -5.34 8.22 -23.79
N THR A 64 -4.92 9.10 -22.89
CA THR A 64 -4.36 10.40 -23.27
C THR A 64 -2.91 10.26 -23.71
N ARG A 65 -2.17 9.38 -23.04
CA ARG A 65 -0.75 9.10 -23.34
C ARG A 65 -0.57 7.92 -24.29
N SER A 66 -1.64 7.17 -24.57
CA SER A 66 -1.66 6.00 -25.43
C SER A 66 -0.65 4.93 -25.00
N VAL A 67 -0.53 4.71 -23.68
CA VAL A 67 0.40 3.73 -23.11
C VAL A 67 -0.22 2.99 -21.92
N GLU A 68 0.21 1.75 -21.72
CA GLU A 68 -0.04 1.01 -20.48
C GLU A 68 0.84 1.57 -19.35
N ILE A 69 0.26 1.79 -18.17
CA ILE A 69 1.02 2.31 -17.03
C ILE A 69 2.06 1.30 -16.52
N GLY A 70 3.23 1.80 -16.12
CA GLY A 70 4.33 0.97 -15.63
C GLY A 70 4.09 0.32 -14.26
N HIS A 71 3.52 1.06 -13.31
CA HIS A 71 3.35 0.61 -11.94
C HIS A 71 1.86 0.54 -11.55
N LYS A 72 1.29 -0.66 -11.62
CA LYS A 72 -0.16 -0.89 -11.43
C LYS A 72 -0.57 -1.06 -9.97
N ASN A 73 0.26 -1.69 -9.16
CA ASN A 73 -0.09 -2.15 -7.82
C ASN A 73 0.71 -1.36 -6.78
N PHE A 74 0.02 -0.48 -6.05
CA PHE A 74 0.58 0.24 -4.93
C PHE A 74 -0.52 0.71 -3.99
N ASP A 75 -0.17 0.82 -2.71
CA ASP A 75 -1.07 1.30 -1.68
C ASP A 75 -0.74 2.72 -1.22
N LEU A 76 -1.76 3.39 -0.68
CA LEU A 76 -1.64 4.72 -0.12
C LEU A 76 -1.56 4.64 1.41
N GLU A 77 -0.40 5.04 1.95
CA GLU A 77 -0.13 4.94 3.37
C GLU A 77 -0.87 6.04 4.17
N HIS A 78 -0.57 7.31 3.89
CA HIS A 78 -1.05 8.46 4.67
C HIS A 78 -2.31 9.13 4.12
N VAL A 79 -2.79 8.70 2.98
CA VAL A 79 -3.98 9.24 2.30
C VAL A 79 -4.89 8.10 1.90
N GLU A 80 -6.18 8.39 1.74
CA GLU A 80 -7.16 7.42 1.27
C GLU A 80 -8.16 8.09 0.32
N GLU A 81 -8.68 7.29 -0.60
CA GLU A 81 -9.69 7.73 -1.57
C GLU A 81 -10.99 8.08 -0.83
N ALA A 82 -11.43 9.32 -0.95
CA ALA A 82 -12.68 9.80 -0.34
C ALA A 82 -13.83 9.81 -1.36
N TYR A 83 -13.53 10.16 -2.62
CA TYR A 83 -14.50 10.15 -3.70
C TYR A 83 -13.80 10.08 -5.06
N THR A 84 -14.40 9.35 -6.00
CA THR A 84 -14.00 9.34 -7.42
C THR A 84 -15.23 9.51 -8.29
N SER A 85 -15.16 10.45 -9.22
CA SER A 85 -16.24 10.70 -10.19
C SER A 85 -16.47 9.50 -11.12
N ALA A 86 -17.67 9.38 -11.69
CA ALA A 86 -18.06 8.26 -12.54
C ALA A 86 -17.07 7.95 -13.68
N ASN A 87 -16.62 8.99 -14.39
CA ASN A 87 -15.67 8.88 -15.50
C ASN A 87 -14.20 9.09 -15.07
N TRP A 88 -13.92 9.09 -13.75
CA TRP A 88 -12.58 9.21 -13.17
C TRP A 88 -11.81 10.48 -13.58
N ILE A 89 -12.53 11.55 -13.95
CA ILE A 89 -11.96 12.87 -14.27
C ILE A 89 -11.50 13.57 -12.99
N VAL A 90 -12.28 13.44 -11.91
CA VAL A 90 -12.00 14.02 -10.60
C VAL A 90 -11.85 12.91 -9.56
N ARG A 91 -10.76 12.98 -8.78
CA ARG A 91 -10.44 12.10 -7.66
C ARG A 91 -10.14 12.96 -6.43
N ILE A 92 -10.83 12.69 -5.34
CA ILE A 92 -10.72 13.41 -4.07
C ILE A 92 -10.15 12.46 -3.04
N TYR A 93 -9.07 12.87 -2.40
CA TYR A 93 -8.39 12.11 -1.36
C TYR A 93 -8.49 12.85 -0.03
N ARG A 94 -8.64 12.09 1.06
CA ARG A 94 -8.53 12.60 2.42
C ARG A 94 -7.21 12.17 3.04
N VAL A 95 -6.60 13.07 3.79
CA VAL A 95 -5.40 12.76 4.58
C VAL A 95 -5.83 11.99 5.83
N LYS A 96 -5.21 10.84 6.07
CA LYS A 96 -5.48 10.03 7.28
C LYS A 96 -4.96 10.78 8.50
N LYS A 97 -5.61 10.55 9.63
CA LYS A 97 -5.05 10.98 10.93
C LYS A 97 -3.74 10.24 11.19
N LEU A 98 -2.86 10.86 11.98
CA LEU A 98 -1.65 10.21 12.45
C LEU A 98 -1.98 8.88 13.12
N SER A 99 -1.07 7.91 12.99
CA SER A 99 -1.26 6.59 13.59
C SER A 99 -1.35 6.72 15.11
N ASN A 100 -2.25 5.95 15.72
CA ASN A 100 -2.47 5.98 17.17
C ASN A 100 -1.22 5.58 17.98
N ARG A 101 -0.28 4.86 17.35
CA ARG A 101 1.00 4.48 17.94
C ARG A 101 2.10 4.68 16.92
N PHE A 102 3.29 5.03 17.41
CA PHE A 102 4.50 4.95 16.61
C PHE A 102 4.83 3.48 16.37
N GLN A 103 4.95 3.07 15.11
CA GLN A 103 5.50 1.77 14.78
C GLN A 103 7.01 1.85 14.98
N ALA A 104 7.53 1.17 16.00
CA ALA A 104 8.97 0.98 16.12
C ALA A 104 9.40 0.06 14.98
N LYS A 105 9.99 0.63 13.92
CA LYS A 105 10.47 -0.12 12.75
C LYS A 105 11.43 -1.26 13.17
N ASP A 106 12.18 -1.05 14.25
CA ASP A 106 13.14 -2.01 14.80
C ASP A 106 12.51 -3.20 15.56
N ALA A 107 11.21 -3.13 15.90
CA ALA A 107 10.53 -4.20 16.64
C ALA A 107 10.13 -5.38 15.74
N LEU A 108 9.95 -5.15 14.43
CA LEU A 108 9.53 -6.17 13.46
C LEU A 108 10.67 -7.12 13.07
N GLU A 109 11.92 -6.65 13.07
CA GLU A 109 13.11 -7.47 12.77
C GLU A 109 13.46 -8.47 13.88
N LYS A 110 13.14 -8.15 15.14
CA LYS A 110 13.48 -9.00 16.30
C LYS A 110 12.52 -10.17 16.52
N SER A 111 11.42 -10.25 15.78
CA SER A 111 10.43 -11.32 15.87
C SER A 111 10.50 -12.27 14.69
N THR A 112 11.68 -12.84 14.40
CA THR A 112 11.79 -14.12 13.68
C THR A 112 11.59 -15.29 14.65
N SER A 113 10.56 -15.21 15.49
CA SER A 113 10.05 -16.38 16.20
C SER A 113 9.15 -17.13 15.23
N SER A 114 9.48 -18.40 14.93
CA SER A 114 8.70 -19.31 14.10
C SER A 114 7.20 -19.11 14.28
N LEU A 115 6.56 -18.49 13.29
CA LEU A 115 5.11 -18.35 13.22
C LEU A 115 4.54 -19.76 13.15
N SER A 116 3.92 -20.22 14.23
CA SER A 116 3.15 -21.44 14.21
C SER A 116 1.84 -21.14 13.50
N GLU A 117 1.58 -21.85 12.39
CA GLU A 117 0.30 -21.79 11.70
C GLU A 117 -0.78 -22.41 12.60
N GLU A 118 -1.40 -21.59 13.45
CA GLU A 118 -2.63 -22.01 14.14
C GLU A 118 -3.75 -22.10 13.11
N SER A 119 -4.26 -23.30 12.87
CA SER A 119 -5.49 -23.54 12.11
C SER A 119 -6.68 -22.94 12.86
N PHE A 120 -7.02 -21.70 12.53
CA PHE A 120 -8.16 -20.99 13.12
C PHE A 120 -9.49 -21.55 12.58
N GLU A 121 -9.95 -22.65 13.17
CA GLU A 121 -11.25 -23.23 12.84
C GLU A 121 -12.37 -22.33 13.41
N LYS A 122 -13.23 -21.78 12.54
CA LYS A 122 -14.26 -20.77 12.91
C LYS A 122 -15.18 -21.21 14.06
N ASN A 123 -15.34 -22.52 14.25
CA ASN A 123 -16.19 -23.12 15.27
C ASN A 123 -15.47 -23.48 16.58
N HIS A 124 -14.13 -23.39 16.65
CA HIS A 124 -13.36 -23.81 17.81
C HIS A 124 -12.28 -22.79 18.19
N ARG A 125 -12.73 -21.62 18.65
CA ARG A 125 -11.89 -20.47 19.06
C ARG A 125 -11.18 -20.67 20.40
N LYS A 126 -10.44 -21.76 20.57
CA LYS A 126 -9.55 -21.94 21.74
C LYS A 126 -8.13 -21.63 21.31
N GLY A 127 -7.56 -20.53 21.81
CA GLY A 127 -6.15 -20.20 21.58
C GLY A 127 -5.19 -21.20 22.24
N VAL A 128 -3.96 -21.28 21.74
CA VAL A 128 -2.91 -22.12 22.33
C VAL A 128 -2.18 -21.36 23.43
N ILE A 129 -1.90 -22.06 24.53
CA ILE A 129 -1.00 -21.59 25.59
C ILE A 129 0.22 -22.51 25.50
N LEU A 130 1.39 -21.98 25.10
CA LEU A 130 2.61 -22.76 24.89
C LEU A 130 2.96 -23.63 26.11
N ASN A 131 2.74 -23.10 27.32
CA ASN A 131 2.99 -23.79 28.58
C ASN A 131 1.68 -24.01 29.37
N LYS A 132 0.67 -24.63 28.76
CA LYS A 132 -0.61 -24.85 29.43
C LYS A 132 -0.44 -25.77 30.65
N PRO A 133 -0.72 -25.31 31.88
CA PRO A 133 -0.55 -26.13 33.07
C PRO A 133 -1.59 -27.26 33.11
N HIS A 134 -1.18 -28.42 33.61
CA HIS A 134 -2.07 -29.57 33.75
C HIS A 134 -3.00 -29.37 34.96
N VAL A 135 -4.31 -29.24 34.71
CA VAL A 135 -5.32 -28.98 35.75
C VAL A 135 -5.69 -30.29 36.45
N LYS A 136 -5.30 -30.44 37.73
CA LYS A 136 -5.80 -31.51 38.60
C LYS A 136 -7.12 -31.07 39.24
N ARG A 137 -8.23 -31.76 38.96
CA ARG A 137 -9.54 -31.50 39.60
C ARG A 137 -9.61 -32.23 40.95
N GLY A 138 -9.97 -31.52 42.02
CA GLY A 138 -10.12 -32.11 43.36
C GLY A 138 -11.36 -33.01 43.47
N THR A 139 -11.27 -34.09 44.25
CA THR A 139 -12.40 -34.97 44.58
C THR A 139 -13.06 -34.49 45.88
N LYS A 140 -14.40 -34.36 45.86
CA LYS A 140 -15.16 -34.02 47.06
C LYS A 140 -15.17 -35.23 48.00
N LYS A 141 -14.65 -35.10 49.22
CA LYS A 141 -14.76 -36.16 50.24
C LYS A 141 -16.25 -36.39 50.53
N SER A 142 -16.74 -37.61 50.25
CA SER A 142 -18.06 -38.05 50.70
C SER A 142 -17.98 -38.26 52.21
N ILE A 143 -18.67 -37.42 52.97
CA ILE A 143 -18.89 -37.64 54.39
C ILE A 143 -19.94 -38.75 54.49
N ARG A 144 -19.57 -39.89 55.09
CA ARG A 144 -20.50 -40.94 55.52
C ARG A 144 -20.82 -40.73 56.98
#